data_AF-A0A822EU44-F1
#
_entry.id   AF-A0A822EU44-F1
#
_cell.length_a   1.000
_cell.length_b   1.000
_cell.length_c   1.000
_cell.angle_alpha   90.00
_cell.angle_beta   90.00
_cell.angle_gamma   90.00
#
_symmetry.space_group_name_H-M   'P 1'
#
loop_
_entity.id
_entity.type
_entity.pdbx_description
1 polymer ?
#
loop_
_entity_poly.entity_id
_entity_poly.type
_entity_poly.pdbx_seq_one_letter_code
_entity_poly.pdbx_strand_id
1 'polypeptide(L)'
;VSSSNGWCVPMIGFNALGHLTIQTLGTNGIYATSLTSPTLQLNQWTHVSMTYSTANGIQLFVNGSFAIRNNTSPNYLASGQMNIITVGTCLQPNTCAAGQTQIVPSQFRGKIDELKICSRELAISEAGQLAQG
;
A
#
# COMPACT_ATOMS: atom_id res chain seq x y z
N VAL A 1 -2.43 -1.68 -8.22
CA VAL A 1 -3.30 -0.94 -9.17
C VAL A 1 -2.71 -1.07 -10.55
N SER A 2 -3.51 -1.34 -11.58
CA SER A 2 -3.05 -1.41 -12.98
C SER A 2 -4.00 -0.68 -13.92
N SER A 3 -3.51 -0.21 -15.06
CA SER A 3 -4.33 0.36 -16.14
C SER A 3 -4.31 -0.51 -17.39
N SER A 4 -5.16 -0.20 -18.37
CA SER A 4 -5.32 -1.00 -19.60
C SER A 4 -4.09 -1.03 -20.51
N ASN A 5 -3.08 -0.19 -20.26
CA ASN A 5 -1.82 -0.17 -21.01
C ASN A 5 -0.72 -1.08 -20.44
N GLY A 6 -1.03 -1.89 -19.41
CA GLY A 6 -0.07 -2.80 -18.77
C GLY A 6 0.78 -2.17 -17.66
N TRP A 7 0.62 -0.88 -17.38
CA TRP A 7 1.29 -0.23 -16.26
C TRP A 7 0.64 -0.59 -14.93
N CYS A 8 1.45 -0.83 -13.90
CA CYS A 8 0.98 -1.22 -12.58
C CYS A 8 1.90 -0.81 -11.44
N VAL A 9 1.29 -0.64 -10.28
CA VAL A 9 1.86 -0.05 -9.08
C VAL A 9 1.35 -0.83 -7.87
N PRO A 10 2.20 -1.63 -7.19
CA PRO A 10 1.87 -2.13 -5.86
C PRO A 10 1.76 -0.94 -4.90
N MET A 11 0.78 -0.96 -4.00
CA MET A 11 0.65 0.10 -2.98
C MET A 11 0.98 -0.43 -1.60
N ILE A 12 0.67 -1.70 -1.35
CA ILE A 12 0.91 -2.42 -0.11
C ILE A 12 1.42 -3.81 -0.49
N GLY A 13 2.46 -4.30 0.18
CA GLY A 13 3.01 -5.64 -0.05
C GLY A 13 4.23 -5.89 0.83
N PHE A 14 5.00 -6.95 0.54
CA PHE A 14 6.19 -7.28 1.32
C PHE A 14 7.45 -7.08 0.49
N ASN A 15 8.52 -6.62 1.13
CA ASN A 15 9.84 -6.59 0.50
C ASN A 15 10.56 -7.96 0.61
N ALA A 16 11.77 -8.04 0.05
CA ALA A 16 12.57 -9.27 0.04
C ALA A 16 12.98 -9.76 1.44
N LEU A 17 12.89 -8.91 2.46
CA LEU A 17 13.17 -9.24 3.86
C LEU A 17 11.91 -9.63 4.66
N GLY A 18 10.73 -9.63 4.03
CA GLY A 18 9.46 -9.95 4.69
C GLY A 18 8.87 -8.80 5.51
N HIS A 19 9.37 -7.58 5.34
CA HIS A 19 8.78 -6.39 5.95
C HIS A 19 7.58 -5.91 5.13
N LEU A 20 6.51 -5.47 5.81
CA LEU A 20 5.38 -4.84 5.15
C LEU A 20 5.81 -3.45 4.65
N THR A 21 5.58 -3.21 3.37
CA THR A 21 5.96 -1.99 2.67
C THR A 21 4.73 -1.33 2.08
N ILE A 22 4.62 -0.01 2.26
CA ILE A 22 3.62 0.85 1.63
C ILE A 22 4.28 1.86 0.72
N GLN A 23 3.63 2.22 -0.40
CA GLN A 23 4.17 3.20 -1.33
C GLN A 23 3.09 3.97 -2.10
N THR A 24 3.39 5.23 -2.39
CA THR A 24 2.57 6.12 -3.24
C THR A 24 3.29 6.43 -4.54
N LEU A 25 2.51 6.88 -5.53
CA LEU A 25 3.02 7.35 -6.81
C LEU A 25 3.42 8.81 -6.75
N GLY A 26 4.44 9.16 -7.54
CA GLY A 26 4.77 10.54 -7.89
C GLY A 26 4.38 10.87 -9.33
N THR A 27 4.49 12.15 -9.68
CA THR A 27 4.12 12.71 -11.00
C THR A 27 4.82 12.03 -12.19
N ASN A 28 6.01 11.47 -12.01
CA ASN A 28 6.77 10.80 -13.07
C ASN A 28 6.56 9.27 -13.11
N GLY A 29 5.54 8.74 -12.42
CA GLY A 29 5.30 7.29 -12.32
C GLY A 29 6.34 6.55 -11.47
N ILE A 30 7.29 7.27 -10.87
CA ILE A 30 8.26 6.79 -9.88
C ILE A 30 7.58 6.86 -8.50
N TYR A 31 7.85 5.88 -7.64
CA TYR A 31 7.36 5.90 -6.26
C TYR A 31 7.87 7.14 -5.53
N ALA A 32 6.96 7.99 -5.06
CA ALA A 32 7.32 9.21 -4.36
C ALA A 32 7.80 8.93 -2.94
N THR A 33 7.26 7.87 -2.32
CA THR A 33 7.65 7.45 -0.97
C THR A 33 7.41 5.95 -0.82
N SER A 34 8.38 5.25 -0.25
CA SER A 34 8.27 3.85 0.17
C SER A 34 8.64 3.76 1.64
N LEU A 35 7.78 3.16 2.46
CA LEU A 35 8.00 2.96 3.89
C LEU A 35 7.89 1.48 4.23
N THR A 36 8.80 0.99 5.06
CA THR A 36 8.98 -0.43 5.35
C THR A 36 8.91 -0.67 6.86
N SER A 37 7.83 -1.31 7.34
CA SER A 37 7.63 -1.60 8.76
C SER A 37 8.58 -2.69 9.27
N PRO A 38 8.66 -2.91 10.60
CA PRO A 38 9.16 -4.16 11.14
C PRO A 38 8.36 -5.37 10.60
N THR A 39 8.91 -6.58 10.76
CA THR A 39 8.23 -7.83 10.38
C THR A 39 6.89 -7.99 11.10
N LEU A 40 5.91 -8.56 10.39
CA LEU A 40 4.65 -9.00 10.98
C LEU A 40 4.79 -10.40 11.56
N GLN A 41 3.99 -10.71 12.59
CA GLN A 41 3.93 -12.06 13.15
C GLN A 41 3.18 -12.99 12.17
N LEU A 42 3.76 -14.16 11.90
CA LEU A 42 3.15 -15.16 11.03
C LEU A 42 1.99 -15.87 11.74
N ASN A 43 1.01 -16.32 10.95
CA ASN A 43 -0.15 -17.10 11.40
C ASN A 43 -1.04 -16.39 12.43
N GLN A 44 -1.06 -15.05 12.41
CA GLN A 44 -1.96 -14.23 13.22
C GLN A 44 -2.70 -13.22 12.35
N TRP A 45 -3.96 -12.97 12.68
CA TRP A 45 -4.68 -11.85 12.07
C TRP A 45 -4.02 -10.54 12.47
N THR A 46 -3.71 -9.72 11.47
CA THR A 46 -3.12 -8.40 11.65
C THR A 46 -3.96 -7.42 10.86
N HIS A 47 -4.50 -6.41 11.54
CA HIS A 47 -5.18 -5.33 10.85
C HIS A 47 -4.15 -4.36 10.26
N VAL A 48 -4.25 -4.09 8.96
CA VAL A 48 -3.33 -3.20 8.23
C VAL A 48 -4.13 -2.11 7.56
N SER A 49 -3.73 -0.86 7.77
CA SER A 49 -4.29 0.28 7.02
C SER A 49 -3.18 1.16 6.49
N MET A 50 -3.24 1.45 5.19
CA MET A 50 -2.47 2.50 4.57
C MET A 50 -3.39 3.69 4.31
N THR A 51 -2.92 4.90 4.60
CA THR A 51 -3.60 6.12 4.18
C THR A 51 -2.59 7.13 3.63
N TYR A 52 -3.06 8.04 2.79
CA TYR A 52 -2.25 9.15 2.33
C TYR A 52 -3.08 10.40 2.02
N SER A 53 -2.47 11.57 2.22
CA SER A 53 -3.03 12.85 1.83
C SER A 53 -1.92 13.87 1.54
N THR A 54 -2.26 14.99 0.91
CA THR A 54 -1.31 16.08 0.71
C THR A 54 -0.93 16.80 2.01
N ALA A 55 -1.76 16.70 3.05
CA ALA A 55 -1.52 17.33 4.34
C ALA A 55 -0.61 16.50 5.25
N ASN A 56 -0.80 15.18 5.27
CA ASN A 56 -0.15 14.28 6.23
C ASN A 56 0.80 13.26 5.59
N GLY A 57 0.99 13.36 4.26
CA GLY A 57 1.82 12.44 3.49
C GLY A 57 1.27 11.01 3.53
N ILE A 58 2.14 10.02 3.60
CA ILE A 58 1.80 8.59 3.61
C ILE A 58 1.96 8.00 5.02
N GLN A 59 1.01 7.18 5.44
CA GLN A 59 0.99 6.58 6.79
C GLN A 59 0.58 5.11 6.74
N LEU A 60 1.21 4.30 7.59
CA LEU A 60 0.88 2.90 7.84
C LEU A 60 0.45 2.72 9.28
N PHE A 61 -0.69 2.06 9.46
CA PHE A 61 -1.18 1.58 10.74
C PHE A 61 -1.15 0.05 10.76
N VAL A 62 -0.68 -0.50 11.87
CA VAL A 62 -0.72 -1.94 12.18
C VAL A 62 -1.42 -2.10 13.51
N ASN A 63 -2.47 -2.92 13.55
CA ASN A 63 -3.34 -3.11 14.72
C ASN A 63 -3.81 -1.77 15.33
N GLY A 64 -4.17 -0.83 14.46
CA GLY A 64 -4.74 0.47 14.84
C GLY A 64 -3.74 1.50 15.35
N SER A 65 -2.45 1.14 15.48
CA SER A 65 -1.38 2.03 15.90
C SER A 65 -0.48 2.42 14.74
N PHE A 66 0.15 3.58 14.81
CA PHE A 66 1.11 4.00 13.79
C PHE A 66 2.32 3.07 13.77
N ALA A 67 2.56 2.44 12.62
CA ALA A 67 3.79 1.69 12.38
C ALA A 67 4.86 2.62 11.79
N ILE A 68 4.53 3.38 10.74
CA ILE A 68 5.42 4.36 10.10
C ILE A 68 4.60 5.50 9.50
N ARG A 69 5.19 6.70 9.46
CA ARG A 69 4.66 7.87 8.73
C ARG A 69 5.77 8.60 8.00
N ASN A 70 5.42 9.24 6.90
CA ASN A 70 6.26 10.21 6.21
C ASN A 70 5.34 11.34 5.71
N ASN A 71 5.67 12.58 6.06
CA ASN A 71 4.89 13.78 5.75
C ASN A 71 5.13 14.33 4.32
N THR A 72 5.90 13.61 3.49
CA THR A 72 6.09 13.97 2.08
C THR A 72 4.75 13.89 1.37
N SER A 73 4.29 15.03 0.86
CA SER A 73 3.03 15.11 0.11
C SER A 73 3.12 14.28 -1.17
N PRO A 74 2.21 13.31 -1.39
CA PRO A 74 2.07 12.70 -2.70
C PRO A 74 1.64 13.77 -3.71
N ASN A 75 2.23 13.72 -4.90
CA ASN A 75 2.00 14.68 -5.99
C ASN A 75 1.52 14.01 -7.29
N TYR A 76 1.06 12.76 -7.18
CA TYR A 76 0.42 12.06 -8.30
C TYR A 76 -0.93 12.68 -8.62
N LEU A 77 -1.17 12.93 -9.91
CA LEU A 77 -2.45 13.37 -10.43
C LEU A 77 -3.08 12.21 -11.20
N ALA A 78 -4.32 11.86 -10.83
CA ALA A 78 -5.05 10.79 -11.50
C ALA A 78 -5.28 11.15 -12.97
N SER A 79 -5.04 10.19 -13.87
CA SER A 79 -5.20 10.39 -15.32
C SER A 79 -6.67 10.42 -15.79
N GLY A 80 -7.63 10.25 -14.88
CA GLY A 80 -9.05 10.07 -15.22
C GLY A 80 -9.38 8.72 -15.87
N GLN A 81 -8.40 7.83 -16.03
CA GLN A 81 -8.61 6.51 -16.60
C GLN A 81 -9.09 5.49 -15.55
N MET A 82 -9.80 4.46 -16.02
CA MET A 82 -10.17 3.32 -15.18
C MET A 82 -8.93 2.57 -14.74
N ASN A 83 -8.94 2.17 -13.47
CA ASN A 83 -7.88 1.40 -12.85
C ASN A 83 -8.46 0.11 -12.27
N ILE A 84 -7.67 -0.97 -12.34
CA ILE A 84 -7.99 -2.26 -11.73
C ILE A 84 -7.19 -2.39 -10.44
N ILE A 85 -7.85 -2.82 -9.37
CA ILE A 85 -7.22 -3.16 -8.10
C ILE A 85 -7.07 -4.68 -8.04
N THR A 86 -5.86 -5.13 -7.71
CA THR A 86 -5.51 -6.54 -7.61
C THR A 86 -5.13 -6.84 -6.18
N VAL A 87 -5.71 -7.90 -5.62
CA VAL A 87 -5.54 -8.26 -4.21
C VAL A 87 -4.95 -9.66 -4.15
N GLY A 88 -3.88 -9.83 -3.38
CA GLY A 88 -3.21 -11.11 -3.18
C GLY A 88 -2.49 -11.70 -4.41
N THR A 89 -2.43 -10.97 -5.51
CA THR A 89 -1.79 -11.41 -6.76
C THR A 89 -1.11 -10.26 -7.48
N CYS A 90 -0.15 -10.59 -8.34
CA CYS A 90 0.45 -9.67 -9.30
C CYS A 90 0.02 -10.09 -10.71
N LEU A 91 -0.65 -9.20 -11.45
CA LEU A 91 -1.11 -9.49 -12.82
C LEU A 91 0.05 -9.73 -13.79
N GLN A 92 1.19 -9.08 -13.56
CA GLN A 92 2.37 -9.15 -14.40
C GLN A 92 3.63 -8.92 -13.56
N PRO A 93 4.29 -9.98 -13.04
CA PRO A 93 5.40 -9.83 -12.11
C PRO A 93 6.61 -9.07 -12.67
N ASN A 94 6.70 -8.93 -13.99
CA ASN A 94 7.88 -8.39 -14.68
C ASN A 94 7.69 -6.96 -15.23
N THR A 95 6.49 -6.37 -15.17
CA THR A 95 6.19 -5.04 -15.75
C THR A 95 5.75 -4.00 -14.72
N CYS A 96 5.36 -4.41 -13.51
CA CYS A 96 5.01 -3.48 -12.43
C CYS A 96 6.27 -2.83 -11.85
N ALA A 97 6.74 -1.76 -12.51
CA ALA A 97 7.84 -0.90 -12.05
C ALA A 97 9.14 -1.67 -11.73
N ALA A 98 9.62 -2.46 -12.69
CA ALA A 98 10.87 -3.19 -12.58
C ALA A 98 12.02 -2.25 -12.15
N GLY A 99 12.63 -2.55 -11.00
CA GLY A 99 13.77 -1.79 -10.43
C GLY A 99 13.41 -0.53 -9.63
N GLN A 100 12.12 -0.20 -9.47
CA GLN A 100 11.71 1.02 -8.76
C GLN A 100 10.95 0.75 -7.46
N THR A 101 10.29 -0.40 -7.31
CA THR A 101 9.58 -0.76 -6.07
C THR A 101 10.44 -1.60 -5.15
N GLN A 102 10.25 -1.42 -3.83
CA GLN A 102 10.78 -2.32 -2.80
C GLN A 102 9.85 -3.50 -2.52
N ILE A 103 8.63 -3.52 -3.07
CA ILE A 103 7.66 -4.60 -2.92
C ILE A 103 7.99 -5.70 -3.94
N VAL A 104 8.12 -6.94 -3.45
CA VAL A 104 8.39 -8.09 -4.30
C VAL A 104 7.10 -8.47 -5.05
N PRO A 105 7.13 -8.54 -6.40
CA PRO A 105 5.98 -8.98 -7.18
C PRO A 105 5.79 -10.49 -6.99
N SER A 106 4.86 -10.87 -6.12
CA SER A 106 4.52 -12.27 -5.85
C SER A 106 3.07 -12.40 -5.42
N GLN A 107 2.58 -13.65 -5.37
CA GLN A 107 1.28 -13.97 -4.79
C GLN A 107 1.35 -13.92 -3.27
N PHE A 108 0.33 -13.35 -2.65
CA PHE A 108 0.19 -13.39 -1.21
C PHE A 108 -0.23 -14.79 -0.77
N ARG A 109 0.53 -15.37 0.17
CA ARG A 109 0.26 -16.70 0.75
C ARG A 109 -0.32 -16.56 2.15
N GLY A 110 -1.59 -16.21 2.22
CA GLY A 110 -2.29 -16.01 3.49
C GLY A 110 -3.79 -15.85 3.28
N LYS A 111 -4.48 -15.38 4.33
CA LYS A 111 -5.90 -15.04 4.28
C LYS A 111 -6.05 -13.52 4.34
N ILE A 112 -7.06 -13.01 3.64
CA ILE A 112 -7.45 -11.60 3.63
C ILE A 112 -8.94 -11.59 3.95
N ASP A 113 -9.36 -10.68 4.83
CA ASP A 113 -10.76 -10.47 5.18
C ASP A 113 -11.05 -8.96 5.31
N GLU A 114 -12.32 -8.58 5.22
CA GLU A 114 -12.83 -7.22 5.45
C GLU A 114 -12.08 -6.10 4.68
N LEU A 115 -11.83 -6.32 3.38
CA LEU A 115 -11.16 -5.34 2.54
C LEU A 115 -12.01 -4.07 2.35
N LYS A 116 -11.48 -2.93 2.80
CA LYS A 116 -12.09 -1.61 2.63
C LYS A 116 -11.18 -0.64 1.86
N ILE A 117 -11.78 0.14 0.96
CA ILE A 117 -11.13 1.23 0.23
C ILE A 117 -11.84 2.53 0.54
N CYS A 118 -11.09 3.55 0.95
CA CYS A 118 -11.63 4.86 1.32
C CYS A 118 -11.12 5.95 0.37
N SER A 119 -11.96 6.92 0.05
CA SER A 119 -11.60 8.09 -0.77
C SER A 119 -11.05 9.26 0.04
N ARG A 120 -10.66 9.02 1.30
CA ARG A 120 -10.17 10.03 2.23
C ARG A 120 -9.10 9.46 3.14
N GLU A 121 -8.37 10.38 3.78
CA GLU A 121 -7.46 10.05 4.87
C GLU A 121 -8.21 9.40 6.04
N LEU A 122 -7.57 8.42 6.69
CA LEU A 122 -8.01 7.84 7.95
C LEU A 122 -7.35 8.55 9.12
N ALA A 123 -8.14 8.94 10.12
CA ALA A 123 -7.60 9.39 11.40
C ALA A 123 -7.07 8.20 12.21
N ILE A 124 -6.11 8.44 13.12
CA ILE A 124 -5.60 7.38 14.01
C ILE A 124 -6.70 6.72 14.83
N SER A 125 -7.67 7.49 15.32
CA SER A 125 -8.80 6.96 16.09
C SER A 125 -9.65 6.00 15.27
N GLU A 126 -9.87 6.32 14.00
CA GLU A 126 -10.61 5.46 13.07
C GLU A 126 -9.82 4.20 12.72
N ALA A 127 -8.51 4.31 12.47
CA ALA A 127 -7.66 3.15 12.26
C ALA A 127 -7.68 2.21 13.49
N GLY A 128 -7.74 2.79 14.69
CA GLY A 128 -7.93 2.07 15.96
C GLY A 128 -9.25 1.33 16.06
N GLN A 129 -10.36 1.95 15.63
CA GLN A 129 -11.67 1.32 15.62
C GLN A 129 -11.77 0.19 14.60
N LEU A 130 -11.25 0.40 13.39
CA LEU A 130 -11.25 -0.62 12.34
C LEU A 130 -10.42 -1.86 12.74
N ALA A 131 -9.38 -1.69 13.56
CA ALA A 131 -8.56 -2.80 14.04
C ALA A 131 -9.23 -3.70 15.09
N GLN A 132 -10.40 -3.31 15.61
CA GLN A 132 -11.14 -4.06 16.62
C GLN A 132 -12.37 -4.81 16.08
N GLY A 133 -12.75 -4.52 14.84
CA GLY A 133 -13.83 -5.22 14.12
C GLY A 133 -13.31 -6.51 13.52
#